data_AF-A0A1J5GY07-F1
#
_entry.id   AF-A0A1J5GY07-F1
#
_cell.length_a   1.000
_cell.length_b   1.000
_cell.length_c   1.000
_cell.angle_alpha   90.00
_cell.angle_beta   90.00
_cell.angle_gamma   90.00
#
_symmetry.space_group_name_H-M   'P 1'
#
loop_
_entity.id
_entity.type
_entity.pdbx_description
1 polymer ?
#
loop_
_entity_poly.entity_id
_entity_poly.type
_entity_poly.pdbx_seq_one_letter_code
_entity_poly.pdbx_strand_id
1 'polypeptide(L)'
;MSYYISPRFLDKLAVHLVKNFMRLPNVSVPLLLGIHGGKGEGKSFQCELAFKKLGIDPIRMSGGEMASPDAGDPARLLRMRYREAAALVKVRGKMCALLINMMNRFASLSMRLVLRGCHYD
;
A
#
# COMPACT_ATOMS: atom_id res chain seq x y z
N MET A 1 2.56 22.23 11.84
CA MET A 1 3.30 22.32 10.55
C MET A 1 2.44 21.73 9.45
N SER A 2 2.23 22.47 8.35
CA SER A 2 1.53 21.97 7.16
C SER A 2 2.59 21.48 6.17
N TYR A 3 2.55 20.20 5.82
CA TYR A 3 3.43 19.62 4.81
C TYR A 3 2.73 19.60 3.45
N TYR A 4 3.48 19.91 2.40
CA TYR A 4 2.98 19.86 1.03
C TYR A 4 2.94 18.42 0.50
N ILE A 5 1.85 18.08 -0.19
CA ILE A 5 1.69 16.82 -0.94
C ILE A 5 1.55 17.20 -2.40
N SER A 6 2.35 16.61 -3.28
CA SER A 6 2.22 16.84 -4.72
C SER A 6 0.81 16.39 -5.18
N PRO A 7 0.04 17.26 -5.85
CA PRO A 7 -1.30 16.91 -6.35
C PRO A 7 -1.27 15.67 -7.24
N ARG A 8 -0.29 15.59 -8.16
CA ARG A 8 -0.12 14.43 -9.05
C ARG A 8 0.12 13.13 -8.28
N PHE A 9 0.87 13.20 -7.19
CA PHE A 9 1.15 12.05 -6.34
C PHE A 9 -0.11 11.58 -5.61
N LEU A 10 -0.83 12.53 -4.99
CA LEU A 10 -2.08 12.27 -4.29
C LEU A 10 -3.12 11.68 -5.25
N ASP A 11 -3.28 12.25 -6.44
CA ASP A 11 -4.25 11.79 -7.43
C ASP A 11 -3.96 10.35 -7.87
N LYS A 12 -2.69 10.03 -8.20
CA LYS A 12 -2.32 8.68 -8.60
C LYS A 12 -2.55 7.66 -7.49
N LEU A 13 -2.18 8.01 -6.25
CA LEU A 13 -2.38 7.15 -5.09
C LEU A 13 -3.86 6.94 -4.79
N ALA A 14 -4.63 8.03 -4.74
CA ALA A 14 -6.07 8.01 -4.43
C ALA A 14 -6.87 7.26 -5.50
N VAL A 15 -6.61 7.50 -6.78
CA VAL A 15 -7.27 6.78 -7.87
C VAL A 15 -6.96 5.29 -7.82
N HIS A 16 -5.71 4.91 -7.54
CA HIS A 16 -5.34 3.50 -7.38
C HIS A 16 -6.07 2.84 -6.22
N LEU A 17 -6.12 3.51 -5.07
CA LEU A 17 -6.84 3.07 -3.88
C LEU A 17 -8.32 2.85 -4.21
N VAL A 18 -9.00 3.90 -4.65
CA VAL A 18 -10.45 3.90 -4.89
C VAL A 18 -10.86 2.86 -5.93
N LYS A 19 -10.11 2.74 -7.05
CA LYS A 19 -10.41 1.73 -8.09
C LYS A 19 -10.39 0.31 -7.56
N ASN A 20 -9.54 0.00 -6.58
CA ASN A 20 -9.45 -1.34 -6.00
C ASN A 20 -10.60 -1.65 -5.01
N PHE A 21 -11.29 -0.63 -4.50
CA PHE A 21 -12.48 -0.79 -3.64
C PHE A 21 -13.80 -0.71 -4.42
N MET A 22 -13.77 -0.21 -5.66
CA MET A 22 -14.96 -0.13 -6.52
C MET A 22 -15.13 -1.38 -7.39
N ARG A 23 -16.39 -1.76 -7.67
CA ARG A 23 -16.71 -2.78 -8.67
C ARG A 23 -16.90 -2.10 -10.02
N LEU A 24 -15.87 -2.15 -10.85
CA LEU A 24 -15.88 -1.58 -12.20
C LEU A 24 -16.05 -2.72 -13.22
N PRO A 25 -17.24 -2.88 -13.85
CA PRO A 25 -17.42 -3.90 -14.88
C PRO A 25 -16.51 -3.59 -16.08
N ASN A 26 -15.95 -4.63 -16.69
CA ASN A 26 -15.10 -4.54 -17.89
C ASN A 26 -13.80 -3.72 -17.73
N VAL A 27 -13.39 -3.44 -16.49
CA VAL A 27 -12.13 -2.73 -16.19
C VAL A 27 -11.24 -3.62 -15.33
N SER A 28 -10.06 -3.97 -15.85
CA SER A 28 -9.01 -4.60 -15.06
C SER A 28 -8.29 -3.53 -14.24
N VAL A 29 -8.24 -3.71 -12.92
CA VAL A 29 -7.58 -2.79 -11.99
C VAL A 29 -6.29 -3.45 -11.49
N PRO A 30 -5.12 -2.79 -11.66
CA PRO A 30 -3.87 -3.33 -11.11
C PRO A 30 -3.92 -3.34 -9.59
N LEU A 31 -3.50 -4.45 -9.00
CA LEU A 31 -3.47 -4.59 -7.54
C LEU A 31 -2.27 -3.87 -6.90
N LEU A 32 -1.16 -3.85 -7.63
CA LEU A 32 0.11 -3.28 -7.18
C LEU A 32 0.30 -1.89 -7.77
N LEU A 33 0.70 -0.94 -6.93
CA LEU A 33 1.21 0.36 -7.37
C LEU A 33 2.69 0.43 -7.03
N GLY A 34 3.54 0.48 -8.05
CA GLY A 34 4.97 0.72 -7.91
C GLY A 34 5.27 2.22 -7.92
N ILE A 35 5.84 2.74 -6.84
CA ILE A 35 6.32 4.13 -6.79
C ILE A 35 7.84 4.12 -6.86
N HIS A 36 8.39 4.73 -7.90
CA HIS A 36 9.83 4.78 -8.15
C HIS A 36 10.36 6.20 -8.36
N GLY A 37 11.68 6.37 -8.18
CA GLY A 37 12.40 7.62 -8.37
C GLY A 37 13.71 7.69 -7.57
N GLY A 38 14.46 8.79 -7.64
CA GLY A 38 15.74 9.00 -6.96
C GLY A 38 15.68 9.04 -5.43
N LYS A 39 16.79 8.71 -4.75
CA LYS A 39 16.88 8.80 -3.28
C LYS A 39 16.63 10.25 -2.83
N GLY A 40 15.87 10.45 -1.76
CA GLY A 40 15.61 11.77 -1.18
C GLY A 40 14.41 12.53 -1.74
N GLU A 41 13.74 12.04 -2.79
CA GLU A 41 12.54 12.70 -3.38
C GLU A 41 11.27 12.61 -2.51
N GLY A 42 11.35 12.04 -1.31
CA GLY A 42 10.23 12.01 -0.37
C GLY A 42 9.07 11.08 -0.74
N LYS A 43 9.25 10.04 -1.57
CA LYS A 43 8.16 9.10 -1.94
C LYS A 43 7.46 8.47 -0.73
N SER A 44 8.22 7.88 0.19
CA SER A 44 7.67 7.25 1.39
C SER A 44 6.99 8.31 2.25
N PHE A 45 7.61 9.48 2.41
CA PHE A 45 7.04 10.60 3.16
C PHE A 45 5.74 11.13 2.54
N GLN A 46 5.66 11.27 1.22
CA GLN A 46 4.43 11.67 0.53
C GLN A 46 3.33 10.61 0.64
N CYS A 47 3.69 9.31 0.64
CA CYS A 47 2.72 8.26 0.95
C CYS A 47 2.13 8.42 2.35
N GLU A 48 2.97 8.68 3.36
CA GLU A 48 2.52 8.91 4.73
C GLU A 48 1.54 10.07 4.83
N LEU A 49 1.90 11.19 4.24
CA LEU A 49 1.05 12.38 4.25
C LEU A 49 -0.26 12.12 3.51
N ALA A 50 -0.23 11.39 2.40
CA ALA A 50 -1.41 11.05 1.63
C ALA A 50 -2.34 10.08 2.40
N PHE A 51 -1.80 9.03 3.02
CA PHE A 51 -2.58 8.12 3.87
C PHE A 51 -3.20 8.84 5.05
N LYS A 52 -2.44 9.71 5.73
CA LYS A 52 -2.95 10.55 6.81
C LYS A 52 -4.08 11.48 6.33
N LYS A 53 -3.93 12.08 5.15
CA LYS A 53 -4.95 12.96 4.54
C LYS A 53 -6.21 12.19 4.13
N LEU A 54 -6.06 10.95 3.67
CA LEU A 54 -7.17 10.06 3.27
C LEU A 54 -7.79 9.29 4.45
N GLY A 55 -7.24 9.39 5.66
CA GLY A 55 -7.72 8.65 6.83
C GLY A 55 -7.50 7.14 6.75
N ILE A 56 -6.48 6.70 6.01
CA ILE A 56 -6.15 5.29 5.78
C ILE A 56 -5.00 4.90 6.71
N ASP A 57 -5.12 3.76 7.36
CA ASP A 57 -4.09 3.18 8.22
C ASP A 57 -3.44 1.99 7.52
N PRO A 58 -2.24 2.15 6.90
CA PRO A 58 -1.62 1.07 6.15
C PRO A 58 -0.90 0.08 7.08
N ILE A 59 -1.00 -1.21 6.77
CA ILE A 59 -0.07 -2.22 7.30
C ILE A 59 1.28 -1.98 6.63
N ARG A 60 2.34 -1.88 7.42
CA ARG A 60 3.70 -1.62 6.94
C ARG A 60 4.51 -2.90 6.94
N MET A 61 5.33 -3.05 5.92
CA MET A 61 6.36 -4.08 5.85
C MET A 61 7.64 -3.46 5.30
N SER A 62 8.77 -3.69 5.95
CA SER A 62 10.07 -3.30 5.39
C SER A 62 10.61 -4.40 4.48
N GLY A 63 11.36 -4.02 3.44
CA GLY A 63 12.12 -4.96 2.63
C GLY A 63 13.21 -5.68 3.43
N GLY A 64 13.68 -5.07 4.53
CA GLY A 64 14.61 -5.70 5.46
C GLY A 64 13.98 -6.90 6.19
N GLU A 65 12.71 -6.78 6.62
CA GLU A 65 11.96 -7.90 7.20
C GLU A 65 11.80 -9.06 6.21
N MET A 66 11.67 -8.77 4.91
CA MET A 66 11.53 -9.81 3.89
C MET A 66 12.87 -10.49 3.54
N ALA A 67 13.98 -9.76 3.68
CA ALA A 67 15.32 -10.25 3.34
C ALA A 67 16.05 -10.88 4.52
N SER A 68 15.49 -10.81 5.73
CA SER A 68 16.12 -11.39 6.92
C SER A 68 16.14 -12.91 6.82
N PRO A 69 17.28 -13.58 7.13
CA PRO A 69 17.32 -15.03 7.29
C PRO A 69 16.32 -15.53 8.34
N ASP A 70 16.04 -14.70 9.35
CA ASP A 70 15.12 -15.00 10.45
C ASP A 70 13.64 -14.93 10.03
N ALA A 71 13.33 -14.35 8.86
CA ALA A 71 11.97 -14.26 8.34
C ALA A 71 11.41 -15.63 7.94
N GLY A 72 12.29 -16.63 7.77
CA GLY A 72 11.94 -17.97 7.31
C GLY A 72 11.45 -17.93 5.86
N ASP A 73 10.13 -17.88 5.67
CA ASP A 73 9.50 -17.79 4.35
C ASP A 73 8.93 -16.38 4.09
N PRO A 74 9.58 -15.57 3.23
CA PRO A 74 9.12 -14.21 2.92
C PRO A 74 7.75 -14.20 2.22
N ALA A 75 7.41 -15.26 1.48
CA ALA A 75 6.09 -15.37 0.86
C ALA A 75 5.00 -15.59 1.90
N ARG A 76 5.28 -16.38 2.95
CA ARG A 76 4.37 -16.57 4.09
C ARG A 76 4.15 -15.26 4.85
N LEU A 77 5.21 -14.51 5.12
CA LEU A 77 5.11 -13.21 5.80
C LEU A 77 4.24 -12.22 4.99
N LEU A 78 4.46 -12.15 3.67
CA LEU A 78 3.66 -11.32 2.79
C LEU A 78 2.17 -11.71 2.82
N ARG A 79 1.86 -13.01 2.75
CA ARG A 79 0.49 -13.52 2.83
C ARG A 79 -0.16 -13.24 4.18
N MET A 80 0.59 -13.33 5.28
CA MET A 80 0.11 -13.03 6.62
C MET A 80 -0.32 -11.57 6.75
N ARG A 81 0.56 -10.63 6.41
CA ARG A 81 0.26 -9.18 6.46
C ARG A 81 -0.86 -8.79 5.50
N TYR A 82 -0.92 -9.45 4.35
CA TYR A 82 -2.03 -9.27 3.40
C TYR A 82 -3.38 -9.65 4.03
N ARG A 83 -3.45 -10.80 4.72
CA ARG A 83 -4.68 -11.24 5.42
C ARG A 83 -5.02 -10.35 6.61
N GLU A 84 -4.02 -9.87 7.34
CA GLU A 84 -4.17 -8.89 8.42
C GLU A 84 -4.86 -7.61 7.91
N ALA A 85 -4.36 -7.04 6.80
CA ALA A 85 -4.97 -5.87 6.16
C ALA A 85 -6.42 -6.14 5.73
N ALA A 86 -6.70 -7.29 5.13
CA ALA A 86 -8.06 -7.67 4.72
C ALA A 86 -9.01 -7.80 5.91
N ALA A 87 -8.54 -8.40 7.02
CA ALA A 87 -9.33 -8.52 8.25
C ALA A 87 -9.64 -7.14 8.84
N LEU A 88 -8.69 -6.20 8.82
CA LEU A 88 -8.91 -4.82 9.27
C LEU A 88 -9.96 -4.10 8.44
N VAL A 89 -9.97 -4.26 7.11
CA VAL A 89 -11.01 -3.69 6.25
C VAL A 89 -12.38 -4.25 6.64
N LYS A 90 -12.48 -5.57 6.85
CA LYS A 90 -13.73 -6.24 7.23
C LYS A 90 -14.25 -5.80 8.61
N VAL A 91 -13.36 -5.68 9.60
CA VAL A 91 -13.74 -5.38 10.99
C VAL A 91 -13.97 -3.89 11.20
N ARG A 92 -13.09 -3.02 10.67
CA ARG A 92 -13.15 -1.57 10.89
C ARG A 92 -14.03 -0.84 9.88
N GLY A 93 -14.38 -1.46 8.75
CA GLY A 93 -15.13 -0.82 7.67
C GLY A 93 -14.40 0.35 7.00
N LYS A 94 -13.08 0.44 7.15
CA LYS A 94 -12.24 1.50 6.59
C LYS A 94 -11.27 0.92 5.56
N MET A 95 -10.95 1.71 4.54
CA MET A 95 -9.92 1.34 3.56
C MET A 95 -8.59 1.10 4.26
N CYS A 96 -7.89 0.04 3.86
CA CYS A 96 -6.56 -0.32 4.34
C CYS A 96 -5.67 -0.68 3.15
N ALA A 97 -4.36 -0.52 3.32
CA ALA A 97 -3.34 -0.78 2.32
C ALA A 97 -2.19 -1.57 2.95
N LEU A 98 -1.53 -2.45 2.19
CA LEU A 98 -0.23 -2.98 2.59
C LEU A 98 0.87 -2.18 1.87
N LEU A 99 1.66 -1.48 2.66
CA LEU A 99 2.77 -0.65 2.24
C LEU A 99 4.09 -1.40 2.43
N ILE A 100 4.76 -1.73 1.33
CA ILE A 100 6.08 -2.39 1.36
C ILE A 100 7.16 -1.36 1.02
N ASN A 101 8.08 -1.11 1.96
CA ASN A 101 9.15 -0.14 1.81
C ASN A 101 10.52 -0.82 1.71
N MET A 102 11.17 -0.75 0.55
CA MET A 102 12.49 -1.34 0.32
C MET A 102 13.59 -0.40 0.82
N MET A 103 14.49 -0.87 1.70
CA MET A 103 15.58 -0.04 2.24
C MET A 103 16.72 0.26 1.25
N ASN A 104 16.79 -0.38 0.08
CA ASN A 104 17.98 -0.29 -0.78
C ASN A 104 17.75 0.41 -2.13
N ARG A 105 18.47 1.53 -2.30
CA ARG A 105 19.01 2.26 -3.49
C ARG A 105 18.20 2.46 -4.78
N PHE A 106 17.16 1.69 -5.05
CA PHE A 106 16.22 1.92 -6.15
C PHE A 106 14.84 1.92 -5.54
N ALA A 107 14.25 3.10 -5.40
CA ALA A 107 12.92 3.21 -4.82
C ALA A 107 11.95 2.39 -5.68
N SER A 108 11.48 1.29 -5.13
CA SER A 108 10.29 0.61 -5.58
C SER A 108 9.45 0.43 -4.32
N LEU A 109 8.61 1.42 -4.05
CA LEU A 109 7.54 1.23 -3.10
C LEU A 109 6.52 0.34 -3.83
N SER A 110 6.58 -0.97 -3.61
CA SER A 110 5.56 -1.87 -4.14
C SER A 110 4.39 -1.85 -3.17
N MET A 111 3.48 -0.91 -3.35
CA MET A 111 2.25 -0.87 -2.58
C MET A 111 1.34 -2.00 -3.07
N ARG A 112 1.30 -3.10 -2.32
CA ARG A 112 0.33 -4.17 -2.55
C ARG A 112 -0.94 -3.78 -1.83
N LEU A 113 -1.86 -3.11 -2.54
CA LEU A 113 -3.18 -2.90 -1.97
C LEU A 113 -3.91 -4.23 -1.87
N VAL A 114 -4.64 -4.47 -0.80
CA VAL A 114 -5.40 -5.71 -0.62
C VAL A 114 -6.87 -5.43 -0.82
N LEU A 115 -7.27 -5.78 -2.04
CA LEU A 115 -8.56 -6.26 -2.55
C LEU A 115 -9.84 -6.03 -1.75
N ARG A 116 -10.82 -5.49 -2.51
CA ARG A 116 -12.24 -5.84 -2.55
C ARG A 116 -12.86 -6.16 -1.19
N GLY A 117 -13.75 -5.26 -0.77
CA GLY A 117 -14.77 -5.56 0.22
C GLY A 117 -15.35 -6.95 -0.04
N CYS A 118 -15.20 -7.79 0.97
CA CYS A 118 -15.95 -9.01 1.24
C CYS A 118 -16.95 -9.40 0.14
N HIS A 119 -16.49 -10.17 -0.84
CA HIS A 119 -17.32 -11.16 -1.53
C HIS A 119 -16.51 -12.45 -1.54
N TYR A 120 -16.50 -13.09 -0.37
CA TYR A 120 -16.64 -14.54 -0.32
C TYR A 120 -18.14 -14.75 -0.22
N ASP A 121 -18.78 -14.91 -1.37
CA ASP A 121 -19.88 -15.86 -1.49
C ASP A 121 -19.24 -17.24 -1.70
#